data_AF-A0A521Z3A5-F1
#
_entry.id   AF-A0A521Z3A5-F1
#
_cell.length_a   1.000
_cell.length_b   1.000
_cell.length_c   1.000
_cell.angle_alpha   90.00
_cell.angle_beta   90.00
_cell.angle_gamma   90.00
#
_symmetry.space_group_name_H-M   'P 1'
#
loop_
_entity.id
_entity.type
_entity.pdbx_description
1 polymer ?
#
loop_
_entity_poly.entity_id
_entity_poly.type
_entity_poly.pdbx_seq_one_letter_code
_entity_poly.pdbx_strand_id
1 'polypeptide(L)' 'MSDAIWIALALLLVLEGLMPAINPGGWRRMFEQIMQLNDQQIRTVGLVSMVLGLIMLWVLQ' A
#
# COMPACT_ATOMS: atom_id res chain seq x y z
N MET A 1 10.40 -21.94 -6.78
CA MET A 1 10.17 -21.03 -5.62
C MET A 1 10.44 -19.57 -5.97
N SER A 2 11.29 -19.28 -6.96
CA SER A 2 11.52 -17.94 -7.53
C SER A 2 10.30 -17.39 -8.29
N ASP A 3 9.49 -18.25 -8.91
CA ASP A 3 8.38 -17.83 -9.78
C ASP A 3 7.25 -17.15 -9.01
N ALA A 4 7.01 -17.58 -7.76
CA ALA A 4 5.99 -16.99 -6.91
C ALA A 4 6.30 -15.52 -6.57
N ILE A 5 7.58 -15.17 -6.42
CA ILE A 5 8.01 -13.79 -6.14
C ILE A 5 7.74 -12.92 -7.38
N TRP A 6 8.08 -13.41 -8.58
CA TRP A 6 7.82 -12.70 -9.82
C TRP A 6 6.32 -12.53 -10.11
N ILE A 7 5.51 -13.56 -9.82
CA ILE A 7 4.05 -13.49 -9.95
C ILE A 7 3.46 -12.49 -8.94
N ALA A 8 3.90 -12.53 -7.67
CA ALA A 8 3.45 -11.58 -6.66
C ALA A 8 3.82 -10.14 -7.03
N LEU A 9 5.03 -9.93 -7.57
CA LEU A 9 5.48 -8.62 -8.06
C LEU A 9 4.64 -8.15 -9.26
N ALA A 10 4.35 -9.05 -10.21
CA ALA A 10 3.50 -8.73 -11.36
C ALA A 10 2.08 -8.35 -10.92
N LEU A 11 1.48 -9.11 -9.99
CA LEU A 11 0.16 -8.80 -9.44
C LEU A 11 0.16 -7.49 -8.65
N LEU A 12 1.21 -7.21 -7.88
CA LEU A 12 1.38 -5.94 -7.17
C LEU A 12 1.36 -4.77 -8.17
N LEU A 13 2.15 -4.86 -9.24
CA LEU A 13 2.21 -3.83 -10.29
C LEU A 13 0.88 -3.67 -11.04
N VAL A 14 0.21 -4.77 -11.36
CA VAL A 14 -1.11 -4.75 -11.98
C VAL A 14 -2.11 -4.03 -11.07
N LEU A 15 -2.15 -4.37 -9.78
CA LEU A 15 -3.06 -3.72 -8.82
C LEU A 15 -2.74 -2.24 -8.59
N GLU A 16 -1.46 -1.89 -8.46
CA GLU A 16 -0.97 -0.50 -8.37
C GLU A 16 -1.36 0.32 -9.59
N GLY A 17 -1.26 -0.24 -10.80
CA GLY A 17 -1.62 0.44 -12.05
C GLY A 17 -3.12 0.45 -12.35
N LEU A 18 -3.88 -0.51 -11.83
CA LEU A 18 -5.31 -0.67 -12.11
C LEU A 18 -6.16 0.41 -11.44
N MET A 19 -5.82 0.83 -10.21
CA MET A 19 -6.49 1.96 -9.55
C MET A 19 -6.39 3.30 -10.32
N PRO A 20 -5.19 3.79 -10.71
CA PRO A 20 -5.07 5.01 -11.49
C PRO A 20 -5.62 4.86 -12.91
N ALA A 21 -5.60 3.67 -13.51
CA ALA A 21 -6.17 3.43 -14.83
C ALA A 21 -7.71 3.43 -14.85
N ILE A 22 -8.36 2.88 -13.81
CA ILE A 22 -9.83 2.82 -13.72
C ILE A 22 -10.41 4.18 -13.32
N ASN A 23 -9.81 4.87 -12.34
CA ASN A 23 -10.35 6.15 -11.85
C ASN A 23 -9.23 7.12 -11.44
N PRO A 24 -8.61 7.81 -12.42
CA PRO A 24 -7.53 8.77 -12.14
C PRO A 24 -7.99 9.93 -11.25
N GLY A 25 -9.28 10.33 -11.36
CA GLY A 25 -9.85 11.40 -10.53
C GLY A 25 -10.00 10.99 -9.06
N GLY A 26 -10.50 9.78 -8.79
CA GLY A 26 -10.60 9.23 -7.44
C GLY A 26 -9.24 9.02 -6.79
N TRP A 27 -8.29 8.46 -7.56
CA TRP A 27 -6.91 8.28 -7.12
C TRP A 27 -6.25 9.61 -6.75
N ARG A 28 -6.39 10.64 -7.59
CA ARG A 28 -5.81 11.96 -7.34
C ARG A 28 -6.39 12.61 -6.07
N ARG A 29 -7.70 12.52 -5.85
CA ARG A 29 -8.35 13.04 -4.63
C ARG A 29 -7.86 12.32 -3.38
N MET A 30 -7.70 10.99 -3.43
CA MET A 30 -7.15 10.23 -2.32
C MET A 30 -5.70 10.66 -2.02
N PHE A 31 -4.89 10.87 -3.06
CA PHE A 31 -3.53 11.37 -2.92
C PHE A 31 -3.48 12.78 -2.33
N GLU A 32 -4.37 13.68 -2.77
CA GLU A 32 -4.51 15.03 -2.22
C GLU A 32 -4.92 14.99 -0.75
N GLN A 33 -5.83 14.10 -0.35
CA GLN A 33 -6.19 13.89 1.05
C GLN A 33 -4.99 13.40 1.88
N ILE A 34 -4.18 12.49 1.33
CA ILE A 34 -2.96 12.01 1.98
C ILE A 34 -1.93 13.14 2.13
N MET A 35 -1.77 13.99 1.10
CA MET A 35 -0.90 15.17 1.14
C MET A 35 -1.39 16.26 2.10
N GLN A 36 -2.68 16.27 2.45
CA GLN A 36 -3.24 17.16 3.47
C GLN A 36 -2.99 16.66 4.90
N LEU A 37 -2.58 15.40 5.08
CA LEU A 37 -2.20 14.89 6.39
C LEU A 37 -0.86 15.50 6.81
N ASN A 38 -0.76 15.87 8.08
CA ASN A 38 0.51 16.35 8.62
C ASN A 38 1.56 15.22 8.59
N ASP A 39 2.84 15.57 8.42
CA ASP A 39 3.95 14.60 8.41
C ASP A 39 3.93 13.63 9.60
N GLN A 40 3.50 14.12 10.77
CA GLN A 40 3.33 13.31 11.97
C GLN A 40 2.27 12.21 11.79
N GLN A 41 1.12 12.51 11.17
CA GLN A 41 0.03 11.56 10.94
C GLN A 41 0.44 10.50 9.92
N ILE A 42 1.09 10.91 8.81
CA ILE A 42 1.63 9.98 7.81
C ILE A 42 2.60 9.00 8.47
N ARG A 43 3.50 9.52 9.32
CA ARG A 43 4.47 8.71 10.05
C ARG A 43 3.81 7.77 11.06
N THR A 44 2.78 8.21 11.79
CA THR A 44 2.04 7.35 12.71
C THR A 44 1.28 6.25 11.97
N VAL A 45 0.61 6.54 10.86
CA VAL A 45 -0.09 5.54 10.05
C VAL A 45 0.90 4.51 9.49
N GLY A 46 2.05 4.97 9.00
CA GLY A 46 3.13 4.09 8.54
C GLY A 46 3.67 3.18 9.66
N LEU A 47 3.90 3.74 10.85
CA LEU A 47 4.37 2.96 12.01
C LEU A 47 3.33 1.93 12.47
N VAL A 48 2.05 2.31 12.56
CA VAL A 48 0.97 1.41 12.94
C VAL A 48 0.81 0.28 11.92
N SER A 49 0.85 0.60 10.62
CA SER A 49 0.84 -0.37 9.53
C SER A 49 2.00 -1.36 9.63
N MET A 50 3.22 -0.86 9.86
CA MET A 50 4.41 -1.69 10.01
C MET A 50 4.30 -2.63 11.22
N VAL A 51 3.85 -2.12 12.37
CA VAL A 51 3.66 -2.92 13.59
C VAL A 51 2.57 -3.98 13.39
N LEU A 52 1.44 -3.61 12.78
CA LEU A 52 0.37 -4.56 12.45
C LEU A 52 0.87 -5.66 11.50
N GLY A 53 1.61 -5.29 10.45
CA GLY A 53 2.22 -6.25 9.53
C GLY A 53 3.20 -7.19 10.23
N LEU A 54 3.99 -6.68 11.17
CA LEU A 54 4.90 -7.48 11.99
C LEU A 54 4.14 -8.48 12.88
N ILE A 55 3.08 -8.03 13.54
CA ILE A 55 2.21 -8.88 14.36
C ILE A 55 1.57 -9.96 13.50
N MET A 56 1.07 -9.59 12.32
CA MET A 56 0.41 -10.52 11.41
C MET A 56 1.38 -11.57 10.89
N LEU A 57 2.61 -11.16 10.52
CA LEU A 57 3.69 -12.10 10.19
C LEU A 57 4.00 -13.02 11.36
N TRP A 58 4.11 -12.50 12.59
CA TRP A 58 4.40 -13.31 13.76
C TRP A 58 3.27 -14.29 14.14
N VAL A 59 2.02 -13.99 13.77
CA VAL A 59 0.86 -14.87 14.01
C VAL A 59 0.69 -15.92 12.90
N LEU A 60 0.96 -15.56 11.65
CA LEU A 60 0.82 -16.45 10.49
C LEU A 60 2.03 -17.37 10.27
N GLN A 61 3.18 -17.04 10.85
CA GLN A 61 4.43 -17.78 10.75
C GLN A 61 4.71 -18.58 12.02
#